data_AF-A0A453DVW0-F1
#
_entry.id   AF-A0A453DVW0-F1
#
_cell.length_a   1.000
_cell.length_b   1.000
_cell.length_c   1.000
_cell.angle_alpha   90.00
_cell.angle_beta   90.00
_cell.angle_gamma   90.00
#
_symmetry.space_group_name_H-M   'P 1'
#
loop_
_entity.id
_entity.type
_entity.pdbx_description
1 polymer ?
#
loop_
_entity_poly.entity_id
_entity_poly.type
_entity_poly.pdbx_seq_one_letter_code
_entity_poly.pdbx_strand_id
1 'polypeptide(L)'
;MLLKLYKNEKYILCVEQLGLEEATYLVTFKEAATSMSVLRSLWQAHWLHQNRPKQDDVAAWLEESLSALEDGFADFIKQMEEAGWDQSQIFLKVPKEPVLVLEHLDQEV
;
A
#
# COMPACT_ATOMS: atom_id res chain seq x y z
N MET A 1 10.92 10.27 -9.01
CA MET A 1 11.15 8.83 -9.22
C MET A 1 9.89 8.03 -8.88
N LEU A 2 9.40 8.08 -7.63
CA LEU A 2 8.11 7.49 -7.18
C LEU A 2 6.89 7.88 -8.04
N LEU A 3 6.70 9.17 -8.35
CA LEU A 3 5.57 9.61 -9.19
C LEU A 3 5.53 8.95 -10.59
N LYS A 4 6.71 8.67 -11.16
CA LYS A 4 6.81 7.97 -12.46
C LYS A 4 6.52 6.49 -12.32
N LEU A 5 6.98 5.88 -11.23
CA LEU A 5 6.79 4.46 -10.93
C LEU A 5 5.30 4.14 -10.74
N TYR A 6 4.61 4.94 -9.93
CA TYR A 6 3.18 4.77 -9.64
C TYR A 6 2.26 5.41 -10.69
N LYS A 7 2.71 5.69 -11.92
CA LYS A 7 1.90 6.44 -12.91
C LYS A 7 0.55 5.79 -13.22
N ASN A 8 0.46 4.45 -13.14
CA ASN A 8 -0.73 3.67 -13.42
C ASN A 8 -1.63 3.48 -12.19
N GLU A 9 -1.07 3.68 -10.99
CA GLU A 9 -1.80 3.52 -9.73
C GLU A 9 -2.44 4.82 -9.25
N LYS A 10 -3.54 4.67 -8.51
CA LYS A 10 -4.23 5.78 -7.82
C LYS A 10 -3.76 5.98 -6.38
N TYR A 11 -2.63 5.38 -6.03
CA TYR A 11 -1.95 5.59 -4.76
C TYR A 11 -0.43 5.66 -4.98
N ILE A 12 0.29 6.03 -3.94
CA ILE A 12 1.74 5.97 -3.86
C ILE A 12 2.06 5.33 -2.51
N LEU A 13 2.87 4.27 -2.53
CA LEU A 13 3.36 3.60 -1.34
C LEU A 13 4.84 3.93 -1.15
N CYS A 14 5.18 4.33 0.08
CA CYS A 14 6.53 4.60 0.54
C CYS A 14 6.88 3.62 1.67
N VAL A 15 8.14 3.18 1.72
CA VAL A 15 8.66 2.38 2.83
C VAL A 15 9.53 3.26 3.69
N GLU A 16 9.21 3.36 4.97
CA GLU A 16 10.01 4.05 5.97
C GLU A 16 10.72 3.00 6.83
N GLN A 17 12.05 2.97 6.72
CA GLN A 17 12.91 2.09 7.50
C GLN A 17 13.44 2.87 8.71
N LEU A 18 12.61 2.98 9.75
CA LEU A 18 12.90 3.83 10.90
C LEU A 18 13.78 3.10 11.94
N GLY A 19 14.86 2.41 11.54
CA GLY A 19 15.79 1.71 12.44
C GLY A 19 15.19 0.62 13.34
N LEU A 20 13.89 0.40 13.29
CA LEU A 20 13.13 -0.64 13.98
C LEU A 20 13.20 -1.94 13.17
N GLU A 21 13.04 -3.08 13.85
CA GLU A 21 13.04 -4.39 13.19
C GLU A 21 11.93 -4.52 12.13
N GLU A 22 10.89 -3.68 12.19
CA GLU A 22 9.74 -3.69 11.29
C GLU A 22 9.72 -2.44 10.40
N ALA A 23 9.47 -2.64 9.10
CA ALA A 23 9.32 -1.56 8.14
C ALA A 23 7.91 -0.97 8.21
N THR A 24 7.81 0.35 8.25
CA THR A 24 6.53 1.07 8.18
C THR A 24 6.19 1.37 6.73
N TYR A 25 4.96 1.09 6.32
CA TYR A 25 4.47 1.37 4.98
C TYR A 25 3.49 2.53 5.01
N LEU A 26 3.84 3.64 4.35
CA LEU A 26 2.96 4.81 4.24
C LEU A 26 2.31 4.83 2.86
N VAL A 27 0.99 4.96 2.84
CA VAL A 27 0.22 5.04 1.59
C VAL A 27 -0.44 6.41 1.50
N THR A 28 -0.24 7.09 0.38
CA THR A 28 -0.98 8.29 0.02
C THR A 28 -1.84 8.03 -1.20
N PHE A 29 -3.11 8.43 -1.15
CA PHE A 29 -4.05 8.26 -2.25
C PHE A 29 -4.10 9.50 -3.14
N LYS A 30 -4.14 9.27 -4.45
CA LYS A 30 -4.31 10.32 -5.46
C LYS A 30 -5.80 10.65 -5.62
N GLU A 31 -6.08 11.77 -6.27
CA GLU A 31 -7.44 12.10 -6.66
C GLU A 31 -8.09 10.95 -7.46
N ALA A 32 -9.37 10.70 -7.16
CA ALA A 32 -10.18 9.61 -7.70
C ALA A 32 -9.74 8.18 -7.31
N ALA A 33 -8.97 8.01 -6.23
CA ALA A 33 -8.76 6.71 -5.62
C ALA A 33 -10.11 6.10 -5.16
N THR A 34 -10.25 4.78 -5.35
CA THR A 34 -11.44 4.01 -5.00
C THR A 34 -11.12 2.98 -3.92
N SER A 35 -12.12 2.25 -3.42
CA SER A 35 -11.88 1.08 -2.56
C SER A 35 -10.88 0.10 -3.19
N MET A 36 -10.91 -0.04 -4.52
CA MET A 36 -9.97 -0.91 -5.23
C MET A 36 -8.53 -0.40 -5.13
N SER A 37 -8.33 0.92 -5.17
CA SER A 37 -7.01 1.52 -4.95
C SER A 37 -6.48 1.23 -3.55
N VAL A 38 -7.35 1.21 -2.54
CA VAL A 38 -6.98 0.84 -1.17
C VAL A 38 -6.59 -0.63 -1.09
N LEU A 39 -7.41 -1.53 -1.65
CA LEU A 39 -7.10 -2.97 -1.66
C LEU A 39 -5.78 -3.29 -2.36
N ARG A 40 -5.52 -2.66 -3.51
CA ARG A 40 -4.24 -2.78 -4.22
C ARG A 40 -3.07 -2.34 -3.35
N SER A 41 -3.20 -1.21 -2.65
CA SER A 41 -2.15 -0.72 -1.76
C SER A 41 -1.89 -1.65 -0.56
N LEU A 42 -2.95 -2.26 0.00
CA LEU A 42 -2.84 -3.21 1.10
C LEU A 42 -2.17 -4.51 0.64
N TRP A 43 -2.57 -5.01 -0.53
CA TRP A 43 -1.93 -6.17 -1.14
C TRP A 43 -0.45 -5.92 -1.36
N GLN A 44 -0.09 -4.77 -1.94
CA GLN A 44 1.31 -4.43 -2.20
C GLN A 44 2.10 -4.30 -0.89
N ALA A 45 1.57 -3.62 0.13
CA ALA A 45 2.21 -3.52 1.44
C ALA A 45 2.46 -4.89 2.09
N HIS A 46 1.49 -5.80 1.97
CA HIS A 46 1.63 -7.16 2.45
C HIS A 46 2.69 -7.95 1.67
N TRP A 47 2.68 -7.84 0.33
CA TRP A 47 3.67 -8.48 -0.52
C TRP A 47 5.08 -7.99 -0.17
N LEU A 48 5.27 -6.68 0.01
CA LEU A 48 6.53 -6.10 0.47
C LEU A 48 6.94 -6.76 1.78
N HIS A 49 6.09 -6.74 2.81
CA HIS A 49 6.40 -7.35 4.10
C HIS A 49 6.87 -8.82 4.00
N GLN A 50 6.23 -9.63 3.15
CA GLN A 50 6.62 -11.03 2.94
C GLN A 50 7.92 -11.20 2.13
N ASN A 51 8.18 -10.30 1.19
CA ASN A 51 9.30 -10.38 0.26
C ASN A 51 10.38 -9.36 0.62
N ARG A 52 10.69 -9.24 1.91
CA ARG A 52 11.69 -8.27 2.40
C ARG A 52 13.05 -8.55 1.74
N PRO A 53 13.66 -7.56 1.07
CA PRO A 53 14.88 -7.76 0.33
C PRO A 53 16.05 -7.95 1.30
N LYS A 54 17.06 -8.68 0.83
CA LYS A 54 18.34 -8.83 1.54
C LYS A 54 19.29 -7.63 1.33
N GLN A 55 18.94 -6.70 0.43
CA GLN A 55 19.71 -5.51 0.06
C GLN A 55 18.84 -4.25 0.11
N ASP A 56 19.50 -3.10 0.24
CA ASP A 56 18.89 -1.80 0.59
C ASP A 56 18.24 -1.04 -0.58
N ASP A 57 18.07 -1.64 -1.78
CA ASP A 57 17.43 -0.94 -2.90
C ASP A 57 15.90 -0.96 -2.79
N VAL A 58 15.38 -0.01 -2.01
CA VAL A 58 13.94 0.22 -1.84
C VAL A 58 13.25 0.53 -3.17
N ALA A 59 13.92 1.17 -4.12
CA ALA A 59 13.29 1.53 -5.39
C ALA A 59 13.06 0.30 -6.27
N ALA A 60 14.06 -0.57 -6.38
CA ALA A 60 13.93 -1.85 -7.10
C ALA A 60 12.87 -2.75 -6.45
N TRP A 61 12.82 -2.78 -5.11
CA TRP A 61 11.83 -3.56 -4.37
C TRP A 61 10.39 -3.04 -4.60
N LEU A 62 10.19 -1.73 -4.63
CA LEU A 62 8.90 -1.14 -4.96
C LEU A 62 8.50 -1.45 -6.40
N GLU A 63 9.45 -1.42 -7.35
CA GLU A 63 9.18 -1.78 -8.75
C GLU A 63 8.78 -3.25 -8.90
N GLU A 64 9.48 -4.16 -8.23
CA GLU A 64 9.16 -5.59 -8.22
C GLU A 64 7.77 -5.85 -7.62
N SER A 65 7.45 -5.20 -6.50
CA SER A 65 6.14 -5.35 -5.85
C SER A 65 4.98 -4.87 -6.74
N LEU A 66 5.20 -3.83 -7.57
CA LEU A 66 4.21 -3.37 -8.53
C LEU A 66 4.06 -4.35 -9.70
N SER A 67 5.14 -4.96 -10.16
CA SER A 67 5.07 -6.04 -11.16
C SER A 67 4.28 -7.23 -10.60
N ALA A 68 4.58 -7.65 -9.36
CA ALA A 68 3.86 -8.74 -8.71
C ALA A 68 2.37 -8.41 -8.48
N LEU A 69 2.04 -7.14 -8.22
CA LEU A 69 0.66 -6.67 -8.10
C LEU A 69 -0.12 -6.82 -9.41
N GLU A 70 0.49 -6.52 -10.56
CA GLU A 70 -0.17 -6.71 -11.85
C GLU A 70 -0.52 -8.18 -12.11
N ASP A 71 0.38 -9.10 -11.72
CA ASP A 71 0.20 -10.53 -11.96
C ASP A 71 -0.70 -11.21 -10.91
N GLY A 72 -0.56 -10.85 -9.64
CA GLY A 72 -1.14 -11.59 -8.50
C GLY A 72 -2.43 -11.00 -7.91
N PHE A 73 -2.76 -9.74 -8.22
CA PHE A 73 -3.90 -9.09 -7.58
C PHE A 73 -5.25 -9.70 -7.99
N ALA A 74 -5.39 -10.14 -9.25
CA ALA A 74 -6.62 -10.78 -9.71
C ALA A 74 -6.92 -12.09 -8.96
N ASP A 75 -5.87 -12.88 -8.69
CA ASP A 75 -5.99 -14.11 -7.90
C ASP A 75 -6.38 -13.81 -6.45
N PHE A 76 -5.82 -12.76 -5.85
CA PHE A 76 -6.22 -12.31 -4.52
C PHE A 76 -7.70 -11.93 -4.46
N ILE A 77 -8.19 -11.17 -5.45
CA ILE A 77 -9.59 -10.78 -5.55
C ILE A 77 -10.50 -12.02 -5.61
N LYS A 78 -10.12 -13.01 -6.43
CA LYS A 78 -10.84 -14.29 -6.51
C LYS A 78 -10.84 -15.05 -5.18
N GLN A 79 -9.70 -15.11 -4.48
CA GLN A 79 -9.59 -15.76 -3.17
C GLN A 79 -10.49 -15.09 -2.12
N MET A 80 -10.62 -13.75 -2.15
CA MET A 80 -11.56 -13.06 -1.26
C MET A 80 -13.00 -13.49 -1.53
N GLU A 81 -13.40 -13.58 -2.81
CA GLU A 81 -14.74 -14.03 -3.21
C GLU A 81 -14.99 -15.47 -2.78
N GLU A 82 -14.04 -16.38 -3.01
CA GLU A 82 -14.10 -17.77 -2.57
C GLU A 82 -14.19 -17.89 -1.04
N ALA A 83 -13.60 -16.95 -0.30
CA ALA A 83 -13.72 -16.83 1.15
C ALA A 83 -15.04 -16.19 1.63
N GLY A 84 -15.93 -15.81 0.71
CA GLY A 84 -17.26 -15.26 1.01
C GLY A 84 -17.32 -13.74 1.13
N TRP A 85 -16.28 -13.01 0.72
CA TRP A 85 -16.31 -11.55 0.69
C TRP A 85 -17.05 -11.05 -0.56
N ASP A 86 -18.08 -10.23 -0.34
CA ASP A 86 -18.72 -9.47 -1.43
C ASP A 86 -17.92 -8.19 -1.72
N GLN A 87 -17.19 -8.19 -2.83
CA GLN A 87 -16.34 -7.07 -3.25
C GLN A 87 -17.15 -5.80 -3.52
N SER A 88 -18.43 -5.92 -3.86
CA SER A 88 -19.32 -4.77 -4.07
C SER A 88 -19.67 -4.06 -2.76
N GLN A 89 -19.45 -4.71 -1.62
CA GLN A 89 -19.71 -4.19 -0.28
C GLN A 89 -18.45 -3.61 0.40
N ILE A 90 -17.28 -3.66 -0.26
CA ILE A 90 -16.06 -3.07 0.28
C ILE A 90 -16.09 -1.57 0.02
N PHE A 91 -16.67 -0.82 0.96
CA PHE A 91 -16.73 0.65 0.93
C PHE A 91 -15.67 1.24 1.85
N LEU A 92 -14.50 1.54 1.30
CA LEU A 92 -13.44 2.25 2.01
C LEU A 92 -13.55 3.73 1.66
N LYS A 93 -13.93 4.55 2.65
CA LYS A 93 -13.97 6.00 2.46
C LYS A 93 -12.54 6.51 2.34
N VAL A 94 -12.10 6.79 1.12
CA VAL A 94 -10.83 7.48 0.90
C VAL A 94 -11.02 8.95 1.31
N PRO A 95 -10.22 9.47 2.26
CA PRO A 95 -10.27 10.87 2.62
C PRO A 95 -10.04 11.76 1.39
N LYS A 96 -10.90 12.76 1.19
CA LYS A 96 -10.73 13.75 0.11
C LYS A 96 -9.59 14.72 0.39
N GLU A 97 -9.22 14.86 1.65
CA GLU A 97 -8.13 15.71 2.12
C GLU A 97 -7.08 14.82 2.78
N PRO A 98 -5.77 15.10 2.57
CA PRO A 98 -4.71 14.34 3.22
C PRO A 98 -4.83 14.50 4.74
N VAL A 99 -5.20 13.42 5.42
CA VAL A 99 -5.17 13.37 6.88
C VAL A 99 -3.72 13.11 7.28
N LEU A 100 -3.00 14.18 7.64
CA LEU A 100 -1.73 14.04 8.34
C LEU A 100 -2.04 13.60 9.77
N VAL A 101 -1.88 12.30 10.04
CA VAL A 101 -1.86 11.79 11.41
C VAL A 101 -0.50 12.16 11.99
N LEU A 102 -0.40 13.36 12.55
CA LEU A 102 0.67 13.70 13.48
C LEU A 102 0.37 12.93 14.77
N GLU A 103 1.07 11.81 14.99
CA GLU A 103 1.15 11.24 16.32
C GLU A 103 1.63 12.35 17.26
N HIS A 104 0.75 12.78 18.16
CA HIS A 104 1.16 13.68 19.23
C HIS A 104 2.15 12.88 20.07
N LEU A 105 3.43 13.28 20.01
CA LEU A 105 4.37 13.01 21.08
C LEU A 105 3.85 13.77 22.29
N ASP A 106 2.95 13.15 23.05
CA ASP A 106 2.61 13.61 24.40
C ASP A 106 3.88 13.50 25.24
N GLN A 107 4.70 14.55 25.23
CA GLN A 107 5.65 14.82 26.27
C GLN A 107 4.86 15.34 27.47
N GLU A 108 4.45 14.43 28.34
CA GLU A 108 4.06 14.79 29.70
C GLU A 108 5.28 15.43 30.40
N VAL A 109 5.06 16.65 30.88
CA VAL A 109 6.00 17.50 31.65
C VAL A 109 6.07 17.06 33.09
#